data_AF-A0A438GAF3-F1
#
_entry.id   AF-A0A438GAF3-F1
#
_cell.length_a   1.000
_cell.length_b   1.000
_cell.length_c   1.000
_cell.angle_alpha   90.00
_cell.angle_beta   90.00
_cell.angle_gamma   90.00
#
_symmetry.space_group_name_H-M   'P 1'
#
loop_
_entity.id
_entity.type
_entity.pdbx_description
1 polymer ?
#
loop_
_entity_poly.entity_id
_entity_poly.type
_entity_poly.pdbx_seq_one_letter_code
_entity_poly.pdbx_strand_id
1 'polypeptide(L)' 'MQELELRSITNREVCCYMISCKNSTNIDTVIDWLVKHSKSKN' A
#
# COMPACT_ATOMS: atom_id res chain seq x y z
N MET A 1 14.05 2.83 -0.29
CA MET A 1 13.45 1.46 -0.23
C MET A 1 14.38 0.45 0.46
N GLN A 2 15.29 0.88 1.33
CA GLN A 2 16.14 0.01 2.16
C GLN A 2 15.89 0.26 3.66
N GLU A 3 15.63 1.51 4.06
CA GLU A 3 15.35 1.87 5.47
C GLU A 3 14.06 1.29 6.05
N LEU A 4 13.09 0.91 5.22
CA LEU A 4 11.85 0.28 5.66
C LEU A 4 11.90 -1.25 5.61
N GLU A 5 13.03 -1.82 5.18
CA GLU A 5 13.28 -3.27 5.06
C GLU A 5 12.16 -4.07 4.35
N LEU A 6 11.35 -3.43 3.49
CA LEU A 6 10.16 -4.06 2.91
C LEU A 6 10.45 -5.33 2.10
N ARG A 7 11.72 -5.53 1.69
CA ARG A 7 12.20 -6.74 1.01
C ARG A 7 12.23 -7.98 1.93
N SER A 8 12.23 -7.81 3.25
CA SER A 8 12.18 -8.90 4.23
C SER A 8 10.78 -9.48 4.40
N ILE A 9 9.75 -8.75 3.95
CA ILE A 9 8.35 -9.19 3.98
C ILE A 9 8.10 -10.08 2.78
N THR A 10 8.04 -11.41 2.99
CA THR A 10 7.91 -12.40 1.92
C THR A 10 6.51 -13.02 1.80
N ASN A 11 5.70 -12.95 2.87
CA ASN A 11 4.40 -13.62 2.94
C ASN A 11 3.20 -12.68 2.77
N ARG A 12 3.45 -11.41 2.37
CA ARG A 12 2.42 -10.40 2.14
C ARG A 12 2.84 -9.50 0.98
N GLU A 13 1.86 -9.07 0.22
CA GLU A 13 2.07 -8.05 -0.81
C GLU A 13 2.24 -6.68 -0.16
N VAL A 14 3.21 -5.91 -0.65
CA VAL A 14 3.56 -4.59 -0.12
C VAL A 14 3.70 -3.62 -1.29
N CYS A 15 3.20 -2.40 -1.13
CA CYS A 15 3.37 -1.32 -2.09
C CYS A 15 3.74 -0.01 -1.36
N CYS A 16 4.44 0.90 -2.05
CA CYS A 16 4.80 2.22 -1.55
C CYS A 16 4.16 3.30 -2.41
N TYR A 17 3.31 4.11 -1.78
CA TYR A 17 2.67 5.26 -2.42
C TYR A 17 3.05 6.54 -1.69
N MET A 18 3.33 7.60 -2.45
CA MET A 18 3.44 8.95 -1.90
C MET A 18 2.04 9.56 -1.88
N ILE A 19 1.53 9.87 -0.69
CA ILE A 19 0.20 10.45 -0.49
C ILE A 19 0.28 11.82 0.19
N SER A 20 -0.72 12.65 -0.05
CA SER A 20 -0.91 13.91 0.69
C SER A 20 -2.38 14.08 1.04
N CYS A 21 -2.69 14.07 2.34
CA CYS A 21 -4.05 14.30 2.83
C CYS A 21 -4.48 15.76 2.66
N LYS A 22 -3.52 16.70 2.69
CA LYS A 22 -3.79 18.13 2.48
C LYS A 22 -4.24 18.42 1.05
N ASN A 23 -3.58 17.78 0.08
CA ASN A 23 -3.82 18.03 -1.34
C ASN A 23 -4.67 16.93 -1.97
N SER A 24 -5.19 15.99 -1.17
CA SER A 24 -5.89 14.77 -1.61
C SER A 24 -5.17 14.02 -2.72
N THR A 25 -3.83 14.02 -2.68
CA THR A 25 -3.01 13.43 -3.74
C THR A 25 -2.86 11.93 -3.49
N ASN A 26 -3.20 11.12 -4.50
CA ASN A 26 -3.07 9.66 -4.52
C ASN A 26 -3.88 8.91 -3.45
N ILE A 27 -4.85 9.54 -2.79
CA ILE A 27 -5.70 8.87 -1.78
C ILE A 27 -6.55 7.80 -2.44
N ASP A 28 -7.28 8.13 -3.51
CA ASP A 28 -8.19 7.18 -4.18
C ASP A 28 -7.43 5.96 -4.72
N THR A 29 -6.23 6.17 -5.27
CA THR A 29 -5.36 5.10 -5.74
C THR A 29 -4.97 4.14 -4.62
N VAL A 30 -4.62 4.67 -3.43
CA VAL A 30 -4.29 3.84 -2.27
C VAL A 30 -5.51 3.10 -1.74
N ILE A 31 -6.67 3.76 -1.67
CA ILE A 31 -7.92 3.14 -1.24
C ILE A 31 -8.35 2.02 -2.19
N ASP A 32 -8.30 2.24 -3.50
CA ASP A 32 -8.61 1.23 -4.51
C ASP A 32 -7.64 0.04 -4.42
N TRP A 33 -6.34 0.29 -4.24
CA TRP A 33 -5.36 -0.77 -4.00
C TRP A 33 -5.70 -1.56 -2.72
N LEU A 34 -6.00 -0.89 -1.61
CA LEU A 34 -6.38 -1.56 -0.36
C LEU A 34 -7.64 -2.41 -0.53
N VAL A 35 -8.68 -1.90 -1.19
CA VAL A 35 -9.93 -2.66 -1.42
C VAL A 35 -9.67 -3.89 -2.29
N LYS A 36 -8.90 -3.75 -3.38
CA LYS A 36 -8.56 -4.87 -4.28
C LYS A 36 -7.77 -5.98 -3.58
N HIS A 37 -6.85 -5.59 -2.69
CA HIS A 37 -5.97 -6.53 -1.99
C HIS A 37 -6.49 -6.90 -0.58
N SER A 38 -7.66 -6.39 -0.17
CA SER A 38 -8.30 -6.70 1.12
C SER A 38 -8.85 -8.13 1.23
N LYS A 39 -8.85 -8.91 0.13
CA LYS A 39 -9.37 -10.27 0.12
C LYS A 39 -8.47 -11.23 0.90
N SER A 40 -8.77 -11.41 2.18
CA SER A 40 -8.42 -12.63 2.90
C SER A 40 -9.17 -13.79 2.24
N LYS A 41 -8.46 -14.79 1.72
CA LYS A 41 -9.07 -16.09 1.38
C LYS A 41 -9.73 -16.61 2.66
N ASN A 42 -11.07 -16.59 2.71
CA ASN A 42 -11.84 -17.48 3.59
C ASN A 42 -11.89 -18.86 2.95
#